data_AF-A0A060BXY2-F1
#
_entry.id   AF-A0A060BXY2-F1
#
_cell.length_a   1.000
_cell.length_b   1.000
_cell.length_c   1.000
_cell.angle_alpha   90.00
_cell.angle_beta   90.00
_cell.angle_gamma   90.00
#
_symmetry.space_group_name_H-M   'P 1'
#
loop_
_entity.id
_entity.type
_entity.pdbx_description
1 polymer ?
#
loop_
_entity_poly.entity_id
_entity_poly.type
_entity_poly.pdbx_seq_one_letter_code
_entity_poly.pdbx_strand_id
1 'polypeptide(L)'
;MKGKLKLIGQHSLASTFNVSMLAQRWQSFNFDAETKVQFDPYNYQQMAGLVNFYNEKHWSWIYITYDENKGKVIEIAQNDNNNYTSYLKDNSIKIPDTVDYVWFRTKIRKLEYSYEYSFDGKTWCSTPSLWMQLSFPM
;
A
#
# COMPACT_ATOMS: atom_id res chain seq x y z
N MET A 1 9.75 -12.21 -20.00
CA MET A 1 10.29 -11.26 -19.02
C MET A 1 10.75 -12.01 -17.79
N LYS A 2 12.06 -12.13 -17.56
CA LYS A 2 12.64 -12.62 -16.30
C LYS A 2 12.93 -11.38 -15.42
N GLY A 3 12.77 -11.48 -14.11
CA GLY A 3 13.06 -10.36 -13.17
C GLY A 3 11.85 -9.67 -12.54
N LYS A 4 10.67 -10.30 -12.49
CA LYS A 4 9.51 -9.81 -11.73
C LYS A 4 8.93 -10.89 -10.82
N LEU A 5 8.45 -10.48 -9.65
CA LEU A 5 7.58 -11.30 -8.81
C LEU A 5 6.14 -11.10 -9.27
N LYS A 6 5.41 -12.20 -9.56
CA LYS A 6 3.97 -12.16 -9.85
C LYS A 6 3.21 -12.71 -8.66
N LEU A 7 2.38 -11.88 -8.04
CA LEU A 7 1.41 -12.29 -7.04
C LEU A 7 0.03 -12.39 -7.71
N ILE A 8 -0.72 -13.45 -7.41
CA ILE A 8 -2.11 -13.63 -7.86
C ILE A 8 -3.02 -13.24 -6.72
N GLY A 9 -4.04 -12.40 -6.95
CA GLY A 9 -4.97 -11.98 -5.89
C GLY A 9 -5.63 -13.17 -5.20
N GLN A 10 -5.74 -13.09 -3.86
CA GLN A 10 -6.34 -14.12 -3.00
C GLN A 10 -7.19 -13.42 -1.92
N HIS A 11 -7.18 -13.89 -0.67
CA HIS A 11 -7.91 -13.26 0.42
C HIS A 11 -7.25 -11.93 0.88
N SER A 12 -8.02 -11.15 1.64
CA SER A 12 -7.58 -9.86 2.20
C SER A 12 -6.49 -10.02 3.25
N LEU A 13 -5.83 -8.91 3.59
CA LEU A 13 -4.82 -8.84 4.66
C LEU A 13 -5.36 -9.20 6.05
N ALA A 14 -6.69 -9.18 6.25
CA ALA A 14 -7.33 -9.60 7.49
C ALA A 14 -7.63 -11.11 7.55
N SER A 15 -7.29 -11.87 6.50
CA SER A 15 -7.54 -13.31 6.45
C SER A 15 -6.44 -14.10 7.14
N THR A 16 -6.84 -15.14 7.87
CA THR A 16 -5.93 -16.16 8.43
C THR A 16 -5.73 -17.37 7.50
N PHE A 17 -6.24 -17.28 6.26
CA PHE A 17 -6.12 -18.31 5.22
C PHE A 17 -5.10 -17.87 4.15
N ASN A 18 -5.42 -18.06 2.86
CA ASN A 18 -4.49 -17.81 1.76
C ASN A 18 -4.41 -16.33 1.43
N VAL A 19 -3.38 -15.66 1.96
CA VAL A 19 -3.02 -14.28 1.60
C VAL A 19 -1.88 -14.29 0.59
N SER A 20 -2.03 -13.53 -0.50
CA SER A 20 -0.98 -13.38 -1.53
C SER A 20 -0.04 -12.25 -1.16
N MET A 21 0.94 -12.54 -0.31
CA MET A 21 1.85 -11.55 0.26
C MET A 21 3.26 -12.11 0.40
N LEU A 22 4.25 -11.30 0.05
CA LEU A 22 5.66 -11.53 0.39
C LEU A 22 6.14 -10.35 1.23
N ALA A 23 6.66 -10.62 2.42
CA ALA A 23 7.12 -9.61 3.35
C ALA A 23 8.51 -9.94 3.91
N GLN A 24 9.21 -8.91 4.38
CA GLN A 24 10.49 -9.02 5.08
C GLN A 24 10.43 -8.28 6.41
N ARG A 25 11.25 -8.72 7.38
CA ARG A 25 11.28 -8.12 8.72
C ARG A 25 11.93 -6.75 8.69
N TRP A 26 11.40 -5.82 9.47
CA TRP A 26 12.11 -4.60 9.81
C TRP A 26 13.31 -4.96 10.71
N GLN A 27 14.51 -4.48 10.37
CA GLN A 27 15.75 -4.75 11.11
C GLN A 27 16.43 -3.47 11.62
N SER A 28 15.82 -2.31 11.36
CA SER A 28 16.29 -1.00 11.80
C SER A 28 15.09 -0.14 12.17
N PHE A 29 15.27 0.80 13.10
CA PHE A 29 14.27 1.81 13.42
C PHE A 29 14.20 2.92 12.36
N ASN A 30 15.18 3.01 11.46
CA ASN A 30 15.21 3.98 10.37
C ASN A 30 15.59 3.25 9.08
N PHE A 31 14.66 3.16 8.15
CA PHE A 31 14.90 2.63 6.81
C PHE A 31 13.79 3.06 5.85
N ASP A 32 14.06 2.89 4.57
CA ASP A 32 13.09 3.07 3.49
C ASP A 32 12.94 1.72 2.77
N ALA A 33 11.72 1.37 2.39
CA ALA A 33 11.42 0.21 1.57
C ALA A 33 10.57 0.63 0.37
N GLU A 34 10.89 0.10 -0.81
CA GLU A 34 10.32 0.54 -2.08
C GLU A 34 9.94 -0.65 -2.97
N THR A 35 8.88 -0.47 -3.76
CA THR A 35 8.47 -1.43 -4.78
C THR A 35 7.92 -0.72 -6.01
N LYS A 36 7.95 -1.41 -7.16
CA LYS A 36 7.37 -0.97 -8.43
C LYS A 36 6.26 -1.94 -8.83
N VAL A 37 5.03 -1.45 -8.90
CA VAL A 37 3.83 -2.27 -9.12
C VAL A 37 3.23 -1.93 -10.48
N GLN A 38 2.97 -2.96 -11.29
CA GLN A 38 2.07 -2.88 -12.43
C GLN A 38 0.81 -3.66 -12.08
N PHE A 39 -0.33 -2.97 -12.09
CA PHE A 39 -1.61 -3.56 -11.75
C PHE A 39 -2.73 -2.86 -12.52
N ASP A 40 -3.72 -3.65 -12.96
CA ASP A 40 -4.83 -3.17 -13.78
C ASP A 40 -6.16 -3.68 -13.19
N PRO A 41 -6.63 -3.06 -12.09
CA PRO A 41 -7.88 -3.45 -11.47
C PRO A 41 -9.06 -2.97 -12.32
N TYR A 42 -10.10 -3.79 -12.41
CA TYR A 42 -11.36 -3.43 -13.09
C TYR A 42 -12.53 -3.24 -12.10
N ASN A 43 -12.30 -3.45 -10.80
CA ASN A 43 -13.24 -3.11 -9.73
C ASN A 43 -12.50 -2.89 -8.40
N TYR A 44 -13.20 -2.30 -7.43
CA TYR A 44 -12.63 -1.89 -6.13
C TYR A 44 -12.17 -3.07 -5.24
N GLN A 45 -12.61 -4.30 -5.52
CA GLN A 45 -12.23 -5.49 -4.73
C GLN A 45 -10.79 -5.93 -5.05
N GLN A 46 -10.21 -5.42 -6.13
CA GLN A 46 -8.89 -5.77 -6.61
C GLN A 46 -7.88 -4.72 -6.17
N MET A 47 -6.94 -5.14 -5.33
CA MET A 47 -5.95 -4.26 -4.72
C MET A 47 -4.56 -4.88 -4.81
N ALA A 48 -3.55 -4.06 -5.11
CA ALA A 48 -2.14 -4.47 -5.07
C ALA A 48 -1.24 -3.28 -4.69
N GLY A 49 -0.25 -3.51 -3.82
CA GLY A 49 0.53 -2.41 -3.26
C GLY A 49 1.66 -2.82 -2.33
N LEU A 50 2.06 -1.88 -1.48
CA LEU A 50 3.09 -2.02 -0.45
C LEU A 50 2.45 -1.99 0.92
N VAL A 51 2.80 -2.94 1.79
CA VAL A 51 2.19 -3.13 3.11
C VAL A 51 3.22 -3.10 4.22
N ASN A 52 2.87 -2.43 5.31
CA ASN A 52 3.47 -2.60 6.63
C ASN A 52 2.55 -3.50 7.45
N PHE A 53 3.01 -4.73 7.73
CA PHE A 53 2.17 -5.80 8.27
C PHE A 53 2.73 -6.30 9.60
N TYR A 54 1.87 -6.38 10.62
CA TYR A 54 2.19 -7.03 11.89
C TYR A 54 1.40 -8.34 12.06
N ASN A 55 0.06 -8.25 12.07
CA ASN A 55 -0.84 -9.39 12.09
C ASN A 55 -2.15 -9.04 11.38
N GLU A 56 -3.11 -9.96 11.29
CA GLU A 56 -4.37 -9.80 10.57
C GLU A 56 -5.22 -8.61 11.07
N LYS A 57 -4.96 -8.13 12.29
CA LYS A 57 -5.65 -7.02 12.95
C LYS A 57 -4.90 -5.69 12.90
N HIS A 58 -3.61 -5.72 12.57
CA HIS A 58 -2.71 -4.55 12.58
C HIS A 58 -1.86 -4.51 11.32
N TRP A 59 -2.26 -3.64 10.39
CA TRP A 59 -1.52 -3.39 9.17
C TRP A 59 -1.89 -2.03 8.58
N SER A 60 -1.03 -1.51 7.72
CA SER A 60 -1.37 -0.42 6.82
C SER A 60 -0.73 -0.66 5.47
N TRP A 61 -1.25 0.01 4.45
CA TRP A 61 -0.75 -0.15 3.10
C TRP A 61 -1.16 1.01 2.21
N ILE A 62 -0.32 1.23 1.20
CA ILE A 62 -0.59 2.06 0.03
C ILE A 62 -0.78 1.14 -1.17
N TYR A 63 -1.84 1.33 -1.94
CA TYR A 63 -2.21 0.36 -2.98
C TYR A 63 -2.92 1.00 -4.17
N ILE A 64 -2.81 0.32 -5.31
CA ILE A 64 -3.59 0.59 -6.52
C ILE A 64 -4.92 -0.14 -6.38
N THR A 65 -6.03 0.54 -6.65
CA THR A 65 -7.38 -0.03 -6.77
C THR A 65 -8.16 0.68 -7.89
N TYR A 66 -9.46 0.39 -7.99
CA TYR A 66 -10.38 1.01 -8.93
C TYR A 66 -11.44 1.82 -8.19
N ASP A 67 -11.69 3.03 -8.68
CA ASP A 67 -12.76 3.94 -8.30
C ASP A 67 -13.72 4.10 -9.50
N GLU A 68 -15.02 4.05 -9.26
CA GLU A 68 -16.04 4.06 -10.32
C GLU A 68 -16.05 5.36 -11.15
N ASN A 69 -15.66 6.49 -10.54
CA ASN A 69 -15.67 7.80 -11.19
C ASN A 69 -14.31 8.17 -11.78
N LYS A 70 -13.20 7.69 -11.19
CA LYS A 70 -11.84 8.09 -11.56
C LYS A 70 -11.07 7.02 -12.34
N GLY A 71 -11.53 5.76 -12.30
CA GLY A 71 -10.79 4.62 -12.82
C GLY A 71 -9.69 4.16 -11.86
N LYS A 72 -8.47 3.98 -12.36
CA LYS A 72 -7.34 3.50 -11.56
C LYS A 72 -6.86 4.57 -10.58
N VAL A 73 -6.80 4.24 -9.29
CA VAL A 73 -6.44 5.19 -8.22
C VAL A 73 -5.46 4.58 -7.23
N ILE A 74 -4.73 5.45 -6.52
CA ILE A 74 -3.98 5.11 -5.31
C ILE A 74 -4.84 5.45 -4.10
N GLU A 75 -4.90 4.52 -3.15
CA GLU A 75 -5.54 4.67 -1.84
C GLU A 75 -4.59 4.22 -0.73
N ILE A 76 -4.87 4.67 0.50
CA ILE A 76 -4.17 4.25 1.71
C ILE A 76 -5.21 3.81 2.72
N ALA A 77 -4.95 2.67 3.35
CA ALA A 77 -5.78 2.21 4.43
C ALA A 77 -4.96 1.66 5.60
N GLN A 78 -5.62 1.60 6.76
CA GLN A 78 -5.12 0.99 7.97
C GLN A 78 -6.18 0.03 8.50
N ASN A 79 -5.72 -1.05 9.10
CA ASN A 79 -6.47 -1.77 10.11
C ASN A 79 -5.72 -1.62 11.43
N ASP A 80 -6.33 -0.97 12.41
CA ASP A 80 -5.77 -0.85 13.77
C ASP A 80 -6.76 -1.50 14.75
N ASN A 81 -6.37 -2.67 15.26
CA ASN A 81 -7.19 -3.50 16.13
C ASN A 81 -8.62 -3.74 15.58
N ASN A 82 -8.71 -4.18 14.32
CA ASN A 82 -9.96 -4.39 13.57
C ASN A 82 -10.77 -3.12 13.22
N ASN A 83 -10.24 -1.93 13.51
CA ASN A 83 -10.82 -0.68 13.03
C ASN A 83 -10.22 -0.33 11.67
N TYR A 84 -10.93 -0.71 10.61
CA TYR A 84 -10.52 -0.40 9.25
C TYR A 84 -10.81 1.06 8.90
N THR A 85 -9.79 1.78 8.43
CA THR A 85 -9.88 3.16 7.97
C THR A 85 -9.29 3.28 6.57
N SER A 86 -10.07 3.76 5.61
CA SER A 86 -9.57 4.27 4.33
C SER A 86 -9.38 5.78 4.43
N TYR A 87 -8.25 6.31 4.00
CA TYR A 87 -7.88 7.70 4.31
C TYR A 87 -8.18 8.70 3.21
N LEU A 88 -7.92 8.38 1.94
CA LEU A 88 -8.06 9.35 0.86
C LEU A 88 -9.52 9.43 0.40
N LYS A 89 -10.20 8.28 0.21
CA LYS A 89 -11.61 8.20 -0.21
C LYS A 89 -11.86 9.04 -1.48
N ASP A 90 -12.69 10.08 -1.39
CA ASP A 90 -12.95 11.03 -2.48
C ASP A 90 -11.70 11.80 -2.92
N ASN A 91 -10.64 11.82 -2.11
CA ASN A 91 -9.33 12.38 -2.42
C ASN A 91 -8.33 11.34 -2.95
N SER A 92 -8.79 10.12 -3.27
CA SER A 92 -7.96 9.09 -3.90
C SER A 92 -7.25 9.64 -5.15
N ILE A 93 -5.99 9.25 -5.32
CA ILE A 93 -5.09 9.87 -6.28
C ILE A 93 -5.26 9.15 -7.61
N LYS A 94 -5.81 9.84 -8.61
CA LYS A 94 -5.97 9.28 -9.96
C LYS A 94 -4.60 8.96 -10.56
N ILE A 95 -4.46 7.72 -11.04
CA ILE A 95 -3.28 7.29 -11.80
C ILE A 95 -3.54 7.68 -13.27
N PRO A 96 -2.65 8.44 -13.93
CA PRO A 96 -2.81 8.75 -15.34
C PRO A 96 -2.82 7.49 -16.21
N ASP A 97 -3.66 7.45 -17.24
CA ASP A 97 -3.81 6.26 -18.12
C ASP A 97 -2.52 5.89 -18.88
N THR A 98 -1.58 6.84 -18.99
CA THR A 98 -0.25 6.64 -19.58
C THR A 98 0.77 5.98 -18.64
N VAL A 99 0.40 5.73 -17.39
CA VAL A 99 1.30 5.17 -16.36
C VAL A 99 1.03 3.68 -16.18
N ASP A 100 1.97 2.86 -16.67
CA ASP A 100 1.91 1.40 -16.50
C ASP A 100 2.37 0.92 -15.13
N TYR A 101 3.27 1.68 -14.49
CA TYR A 101 3.92 1.30 -13.24
C TYR A 101 3.86 2.43 -12.23
N VAL A 102 3.45 2.10 -11.01
CA VAL A 102 3.49 3.00 -9.87
C VAL A 102 4.57 2.51 -8.91
N TRP A 103 5.42 3.43 -8.48
CA TRP A 103 6.37 3.19 -7.41
C TRP A 103 5.73 3.57 -6.08
N PHE A 104 5.92 2.72 -5.08
CA PHE A 104 5.50 2.99 -3.71
C PHE A 104 6.71 2.88 -2.79
N ARG A 105 6.78 3.78 -1.80
CA ARG A 105 7.80 3.76 -0.76
C ARG A 105 7.16 3.94 0.59
N THR A 106 7.65 3.21 1.59
CA THR A 106 7.40 3.49 3.00
C THR A 106 8.69 3.96 3.66
N LYS A 107 8.58 4.96 4.55
CA LYS A 107 9.72 5.59 5.22
C LYS A 107 9.52 5.48 6.72
N ILE A 108 10.25 4.57 7.34
CA ILE A 108 10.15 4.32 8.78
C ILE A 108 11.13 5.24 9.51
N ARG A 109 10.62 6.03 10.46
CA ARG A 109 11.38 7.00 11.27
C ARG A 109 11.02 6.81 12.74
N LYS A 110 11.57 5.74 13.32
CA LYS A 110 11.32 5.29 14.71
C LYS A 110 9.86 4.96 14.97
N LEU A 111 9.12 5.89 15.58
CA LEU A 111 7.74 5.68 16.03
C LEU A 111 6.72 5.95 14.92
N GLU A 112 7.13 6.70 13.90
CA GLU A 112 6.26 7.13 12.83
C GLU A 112 6.75 6.58 11.49
N TYR A 113 5.81 6.40 10.58
CA TYR A 113 6.13 6.16 9.19
C TYR A 113 5.12 6.83 8.27
N SER A 114 5.54 7.02 7.03
CA SER A 114 4.72 7.60 5.97
C SER A 114 4.86 6.80 4.68
N TYR A 115 3.94 7.05 3.75
CA TYR A 115 4.00 6.54 2.38
C TYR A 115 4.30 7.66 1.38
N GLU A 116 5.02 7.30 0.32
CA GLU A 116 5.25 8.13 -0.86
C GLU A 116 4.91 7.29 -2.10
N TYR A 117 4.54 7.96 -3.19
CA TYR A 117 4.39 7.33 -4.50
C TYR A 117 5.11 8.12 -5.59
N SER A 118 5.38 7.46 -6.70
CA SER A 118 5.95 8.09 -7.89
C SER A 118 5.46 7.41 -9.17
N PHE A 119 5.23 8.19 -10.22
CA PHE A 119 4.85 7.69 -11.55
C PHE A 119 6.05 7.52 -12.48
N ASP A 120 7.20 8.10 -12.15
CA ASP A 120 8.43 8.05 -12.98
C ASP A 120 9.61 7.39 -12.24
N GLY A 121 9.48 7.11 -10.94
CA GLY A 121 10.53 6.59 -10.06
C GLY A 121 11.59 7.64 -9.67
N LYS A 122 11.39 8.90 -10.04
CA LYS A 122 12.33 10.01 -9.81
C LYS A 122 11.72 11.10 -8.94
N THR A 123 10.51 11.53 -9.29
CA THR A 123 9.75 12.56 -8.61
C THR A 123 8.80 11.89 -7.63
N TRP A 124 9.02 12.11 -6.33
CA TRP A 124 8.25 11.48 -5.26
C TRP A 124 7.23 12.45 -4.67
N CYS A 125 5.99 11.98 -4.55
CA CYS A 125 4.88 12.69 -3.93
C CYS A 125 4.58 12.05 -2.58
N SER A 126 4.71 12.83 -1.51
CA SER A 126 4.24 12.40 -0.19
C SER A 126 2.73 12.32 -0.17
N THR A 127 2.20 11.27 0.43
CA THR A 127 0.75 11.17 0.63
C THR A 127 0.33 12.11 1.76
N PRO A 128 -0.87 12.72 1.71
CA PRO A 128 -1.29 13.72 2.70
C PRO A 128 -1.15 13.21 4.13
N SER A 129 -0.28 13.86 4.92
CA SER A 129 -0.07 13.82 6.37
C SER A 129 -0.59 12.61 7.16
N LEU A 130 -0.29 11.41 6.70
CA LEU A 130 -0.54 10.16 7.43
C LEU A 130 0.76 9.76 8.12
N TRP A 131 1.04 10.40 9.24
CA TRP A 131 2.00 9.86 10.21
C TRP A 131 1.31 8.70 10.89
N MET A 132 1.64 7.50 10.42
CA MET A 132 1.01 6.31 10.92
C MET A 132 1.81 5.80 12.10
N GLN A 133 1.09 5.55 13.19
CA GLN A 133 1.54 4.72 14.30
C GLN A 133 0.55 3.56 14.38
N LEU A 134 1.07 2.33 14.41
CA LEU A 134 0.23 1.17 14.74
C LEU A 134 0.22 1.05 16.26
N SER A 135 -0.97 1.01 16.85
CA SER A 135 -1.14 0.83 18.28
C SER A 135 -0.89 -0.63 18.61
N PHE A 136 0.26 -0.96 19.18
CA PHE A 136 0.55 -2.32 19.62
C PHE A 136 0.16 -2.48 21.09
N PRO A 137 -0.68 -3.46 21.46
CA PRO A 137 -0.83 -3.82 22.88
C PRO A 137 0.52 -4.31 23.40
N MET A 138 1.01 -3.72 24.49
CA MET A 138 2.15 -4.23 25.26
C MET A 138 1.82 -5.57 25.90
#